data_AF-L1KLI5-F1
#
_entry.id   AF-L1KLI5-F1
#
_cell.length_a   1.000
_cell.length_b   1.000
_cell.length_c   1.000
_cell.angle_alpha   90.00
_cell.angle_beta   90.00
_cell.angle_gamma   90.00
#
_symmetry.space_group_name_H-M   'P 1'
#
loop_
_entity.id
_entity.type
_entity.pdbx_description
1 polymer ?
#
loop_
_entity_poly.entity_id
_entity_poly.type
_entity_poly.pdbx_seq_one_letter_code
_entity_poly.pdbx_strand_id
1 'polypeptide(L)'
;MPMAGDAESPTPLRRPWWRRIPPFRAEQTPWAGDRPRLRRGFGRIMNWVVGALVLTLIITLAFSIDDGIQATRDHFAKRAPVGPNSVKASRSYPDHDAKLAFDKLSNTWWGPGVTQSGEGEWLEARFDQPTRLLDLIITPGVSTKSDKLSESARPQRIEARITKADGSKTTKFINLDQSAGGQRRKFRVGEVTAVRFILRSAYGADAKKQVAIAEIEFFGRSNSNS
;
A
#
# COMPACT_ATOMS: atom_id res chain seq x y z
N MET A 1 41.29 18.08 -96.40
CA MET A 1 39.94 18.55 -96.06
C MET A 1 39.53 17.98 -94.71
N PRO A 2 38.78 18.74 -93.89
CA PRO A 2 38.65 18.59 -92.44
C PRO A 2 37.48 17.67 -92.04
N MET A 3 37.55 17.13 -90.81
CA MET A 3 36.57 17.34 -89.72
C MET A 3 36.90 16.33 -88.61
N ALA A 4 37.66 16.78 -87.62
CA ALA A 4 37.78 16.12 -86.32
C ALA A 4 36.52 16.48 -85.52
N GLY A 5 35.75 15.47 -85.14
CA GLY A 5 34.66 15.58 -84.18
C GLY A 5 35.03 14.76 -82.96
N ASP A 6 35.60 15.41 -81.95
CA ASP A 6 35.78 14.84 -80.62
C ASP A 6 34.40 14.71 -79.96
N ALA A 7 33.89 13.48 -79.88
CA ALA A 7 32.72 13.14 -79.09
C ALA A 7 33.19 12.76 -77.67
N GLU A 8 33.37 13.76 -76.81
CA GLU A 8 33.49 13.53 -75.37
C GLU A 8 32.19 12.89 -74.85
N SER A 9 32.28 11.63 -74.46
CA SER A 9 31.19 10.94 -73.76
C SER A 9 31.16 11.44 -72.31
N PRO A 10 30.05 12.00 -71.79
CA PRO A 10 30.03 12.48 -70.41
C PRO A 10 30.16 11.28 -69.46
N THR A 11 31.29 11.21 -68.74
CA THR A 11 31.51 10.23 -67.68
C THR A 11 30.41 10.32 -66.62
N PRO A 12 29.74 9.21 -66.25
CA PRO A 12 28.69 9.25 -65.25
C PRO A 12 29.27 9.64 -63.89
N LEU A 13 28.89 10.82 -63.40
CA LEU A 13 29.24 11.30 -62.05
C LEU A 13 28.90 10.21 -61.02
N ARG A 14 29.91 9.68 -60.33
CA ARG A 14 29.74 8.73 -59.23
C ARG A 14 28.84 9.37 -58.17
N ARG A 15 27.63 8.84 -58.02
CA ARG A 15 26.72 9.28 -56.96
C ARG A 15 27.35 9.01 -55.58
N PRO A 16 27.36 10.01 -54.68
CA PRO A 16 27.92 9.85 -53.34
C PRO A 16 27.15 8.79 -52.54
N TRP A 17 27.86 8.09 -51.66
CA TRP A 17 27.41 6.85 -51.01
C TRP A 17 26.10 6.97 -50.23
N TRP A 18 25.81 8.15 -49.68
CA TRP A 18 24.57 8.43 -48.95
C TRP A 18 23.31 8.37 -49.83
N ARG A 19 23.44 8.51 -51.16
CA ARG A 19 22.34 8.28 -52.12
C ARG A 19 22.09 6.80 -52.44
N ARG A 20 22.87 5.87 -51.89
CA ARG A 20 22.72 4.42 -52.09
C ARG A 20 21.98 3.74 -50.94
N ILE A 21 21.70 4.47 -49.86
CA ILE A 21 20.89 3.97 -48.77
C ILE A 21 19.43 4.03 -49.24
N PRO A 22 18.72 2.89 -49.34
CA PRO A 22 17.30 2.91 -49.67
C PRO A 22 16.55 3.70 -48.59
N PRO A 23 15.63 4.60 -48.96
CA PRO A 23 14.90 5.38 -47.96
C PRO A 23 14.12 4.42 -47.06
N PHE A 24 14.15 4.66 -45.74
CA PHE A 24 13.42 3.87 -44.74
C PHE A 24 11.89 3.89 -44.94
N ARG A 25 11.38 4.63 -45.92
CA ARG A 25 9.96 4.70 -46.26
C ARG A 25 9.83 4.83 -47.79
N ALA A 26 9.12 3.89 -48.40
CA ALA A 26 8.70 4.00 -49.79
C ALA A 26 7.65 5.12 -49.89
N GLU A 27 8.06 6.31 -50.32
CA GLU A 27 7.11 7.36 -50.72
C GLU A 27 6.66 7.07 -52.14
N GLN A 28 5.37 6.79 -52.32
CA GLN A 28 4.76 6.61 -53.64
C GLN A 28 4.84 7.94 -54.39
N THR A 29 5.31 7.90 -55.64
CA THR A 29 5.37 9.08 -56.51
C THR A 29 3.95 9.60 -56.74
N PRO A 30 3.61 10.83 -56.31
CA PRO A 30 2.25 11.35 -56.45
C PRO A 30 1.88 11.47 -57.93
N TRP A 31 0.63 11.11 -58.28
CA TRP A 31 0.13 11.25 -59.65
C TRP A 31 -0.17 12.72 -59.96
N ALA A 32 -0.14 13.13 -61.22
CA ALA A 32 -0.47 14.51 -61.58
C ALA A 32 -1.95 14.80 -61.24
N GLY A 33 -2.17 15.64 -60.21
CA GLY A 33 -3.49 15.91 -59.63
C GLY A 33 -3.65 15.46 -58.18
N ASP A 34 -2.71 14.66 -57.64
CA ASP A 34 -2.67 14.34 -56.22
C ASP A 34 -2.37 15.61 -55.41
N ARG A 35 -3.36 16.04 -54.63
CA ARG A 35 -3.15 17.08 -53.61
C ARG A 35 -2.43 16.43 -52.43
N PRO A 36 -1.24 16.90 -52.04
CA PRO A 36 -0.57 16.41 -50.84
C PRO A 36 -1.53 16.56 -49.67
N ARG A 37 -1.92 15.42 -49.06
CA ARG A 37 -2.66 15.47 -47.80
C ARG A 37 -1.75 16.17 -46.81
N LEU A 38 -2.03 17.43 -46.50
CA LEU A 38 -1.36 18.19 -45.45
C LEU A 38 -1.61 17.45 -44.14
N ARG A 39 -0.77 16.46 -43.83
CA ARG A 39 -0.69 15.79 -42.53
C ARG A 39 -0.09 16.73 -41.47
N ARG A 40 -0.38 18.04 -41.55
CA ARG A 40 -0.27 18.98 -40.43
C ARG A 40 -1.52 18.83 -39.57
N GLY A 41 -1.76 17.60 -39.13
CA GLY A 41 -2.84 17.29 -38.21
C GLY A 41 -2.26 17.20 -36.81
N PHE A 42 -3.01 17.73 -35.84
CA PHE A 42 -2.83 17.48 -34.41
C PHE A 42 -2.49 16.00 -34.07
N GLY A 43 -2.82 15.04 -34.95
CA GLY A 43 -2.47 13.63 -34.85
C GLY A 43 -0.98 13.30 -34.63
N ARG A 44 -0.01 14.07 -35.15
CA ARG A 44 1.41 13.79 -34.85
C ARG A 44 1.75 14.13 -33.39
N ILE A 45 1.27 15.28 -32.91
CA ILE A 45 1.44 15.71 -31.52
C ILE A 45 0.64 14.75 -30.62
N MET A 46 -0.58 14.40 -30.99
CA MET A 46 -1.42 13.43 -30.28
C MET A 46 -0.74 12.05 -30.18
N ASN A 47 -0.09 11.57 -31.23
CA ASN A 47 0.65 10.30 -31.17
C ASN A 47 1.84 10.36 -30.20
N TRP A 48 2.53 11.49 -30.10
CA TRP A 48 3.58 11.67 -29.08
C TRP A 48 2.99 11.76 -27.67
N VAL A 49 1.86 12.44 -27.50
CA VAL A 49 1.15 12.50 -26.20
C VAL A 49 0.67 11.11 -25.77
N VAL A 50 0.01 10.38 -26.66
CA VAL A 50 -0.42 8.99 -26.41
C VAL A 50 0.78 8.09 -26.15
N GLY A 51 1.85 8.21 -26.95
CA GLY A 51 3.09 7.46 -26.74
C GLY A 51 3.72 7.75 -25.37
N ALA A 52 3.75 9.02 -24.95
CA ALA A 52 4.24 9.41 -23.64
C ALA A 52 3.35 8.88 -22.50
N LEU A 53 2.03 8.90 -22.66
CA LEU A 53 1.09 8.32 -21.70
C LEU A 53 1.28 6.80 -21.57
N VAL A 54 1.39 6.08 -22.69
CA VAL A 54 1.63 4.63 -22.70
C VAL A 54 2.98 4.31 -22.05
N LEU A 55 4.03 5.04 -22.39
CA LEU A 55 5.35 4.85 -21.77
C LEU A 55 5.29 5.12 -20.26
N THR A 56 4.62 6.18 -19.83
CA THR A 56 4.43 6.50 -18.40
C THR A 56 3.67 5.39 -17.68
N LEU A 57 2.64 4.83 -18.31
CA LEU A 57 1.88 3.71 -17.77
C LEU A 57 2.74 2.44 -17.64
N ILE A 58 3.54 2.11 -18.67
CA ILE A 58 4.46 0.96 -18.65
C ILE A 58 5.48 1.12 -17.53
N ILE A 59 6.10 2.30 -17.41
CA ILE A 59 7.05 2.62 -16.34
C ILE A 59 6.37 2.43 -14.98
N THR A 60 5.18 3.00 -14.80
CA THR A 60 4.43 2.90 -13.53
C THR A 60 4.12 1.44 -13.18
N LEU A 61 3.67 0.64 -14.15
CA LEU A 61 3.39 -0.78 -13.98
C LEU A 61 4.65 -1.57 -13.63
N ALA A 62 5.77 -1.30 -14.30
CA ALA A 62 7.05 -1.96 -14.05
C ALA A 62 7.53 -1.71 -12.61
N PHE A 63 7.39 -0.48 -12.10
CA PHE A 63 7.76 -0.15 -10.72
C PHE A 63 6.76 -0.64 -9.67
N SER A 64 5.51 -0.91 -10.04
CA SER A 64 4.44 -1.31 -9.10
C SER A 64 4.10 -2.81 -9.15
N ILE A 65 4.83 -3.59 -9.95
CA ILE A 65 4.46 -4.99 -10.22
C ILE A 65 4.55 -5.85 -8.96
N ASP A 66 5.58 -5.66 -8.15
CA ASP A 66 5.79 -6.41 -6.92
C ASP A 66 4.71 -6.09 -5.89
N ASP A 67 4.39 -4.80 -5.70
CA ASP A 67 3.30 -4.36 -4.83
C ASP A 67 1.95 -4.91 -5.29
N GLY A 68 1.71 -4.92 -6.61
CA GLY A 68 0.52 -5.53 -7.20
C GLY A 68 0.41 -7.03 -6.94
N ILE A 69 1.50 -7.78 -7.11
CA ILE A 69 1.56 -9.22 -6.81
C ILE A 69 1.31 -9.46 -5.32
N GLN A 70 1.97 -8.69 -4.44
CA GLN A 70 1.80 -8.83 -3.00
C GLN A 70 0.37 -8.47 -2.56
N ALA A 71 -0.24 -7.44 -3.13
CA ALA A 71 -1.62 -7.06 -2.86
C ALA A 71 -2.60 -8.17 -3.26
N THR A 72 -2.40 -8.80 -4.43
CA THR A 72 -3.21 -9.95 -4.87
C THR A 72 -3.01 -11.14 -3.93
N ARG A 73 -1.76 -11.47 -3.57
CA ARG A 73 -1.47 -12.53 -2.60
C ARG A 73 -2.11 -12.24 -1.23
N ASP A 74 -2.05 -11.00 -0.74
CA ASP A 74 -2.67 -10.57 0.52
C ASP A 74 -4.20 -10.61 0.49
N HIS A 75 -4.79 -10.44 -0.69
CA HIS A 75 -6.22 -10.56 -0.87
C HIS A 75 -6.67 -12.01 -0.66
N PHE A 76 -6.00 -12.95 -1.33
CA PHE A 76 -6.37 -14.37 -1.37
C PHE A 76 -5.72 -15.25 -0.29
N ALA A 77 -4.74 -14.73 0.46
CA ALA A 77 -4.07 -15.50 1.51
C ALA A 77 -5.05 -15.96 2.59
N LYS A 78 -4.91 -17.21 3.04
CA LYS A 78 -5.52 -17.67 4.29
C LYS A 78 -4.89 -16.89 5.45
N ARG A 79 -5.71 -16.49 6.43
CA ARG A 79 -5.27 -15.70 7.59
C ARG A 79 -4.85 -16.63 8.72
N ALA A 80 -3.71 -16.36 9.35
CA ALA A 80 -3.23 -17.08 10.52
C ALA A 80 -2.85 -16.11 11.64
N PRO A 81 -3.12 -16.41 12.92
CA PRO A 81 -2.72 -15.56 14.04
C PRO A 81 -1.20 -15.40 14.10
N VAL A 82 -0.74 -14.18 14.37
CA VAL A 82 0.68 -13.86 14.61
C VAL A 82 0.78 -13.04 15.90
N GLY A 83 1.69 -13.42 16.79
CA GLY A 83 1.92 -12.71 18.05
C GLY A 83 3.14 -11.78 17.96
N PRO A 84 3.16 -10.66 18.71
CA PRO A 84 4.36 -9.85 18.84
C PRO A 84 5.43 -10.53 19.70
N ASN A 85 6.69 -10.16 19.49
CA ASN A 85 7.83 -10.61 20.30
C ASN A 85 7.94 -9.82 21.61
N SER A 86 7.60 -8.53 21.59
CA SER A 86 7.56 -7.70 22.79
C SER A 86 6.45 -6.67 22.75
N VAL A 87 5.98 -6.27 23.93
CA VAL A 87 4.88 -5.32 24.10
C VAL A 87 5.27 -4.28 25.14
N LYS A 88 4.90 -3.02 24.89
CA LYS A 88 5.05 -1.90 25.84
C LYS A 88 3.76 -1.08 25.89
N ALA A 89 3.58 -0.29 26.94
CA ALA A 89 2.54 0.72 27.00
C ALA A 89 3.10 2.01 27.59
N SER A 90 2.38 3.12 27.38
CA SER A 90 2.63 4.38 28.08
C SER A 90 2.49 4.22 29.59
N ARG A 91 1.45 3.49 30.00
CA ARG A 91 1.05 3.23 31.39
C ARG A 91 0.35 1.88 31.48
N SER A 92 0.32 1.34 32.70
CA SER A 92 -0.47 0.17 33.05
C SER A 92 -1.10 0.38 34.41
N TYR A 93 -2.39 0.07 34.50
CA TYR A 93 -3.08 -0.04 35.78
C TYR A 93 -2.55 -1.28 36.53
N PRO A 94 -2.43 -1.26 37.87
CA PRO A 94 -1.94 -2.41 38.62
C PRO A 94 -2.65 -3.70 38.23
N ASP A 95 -1.88 -4.78 38.00
CA ASP A 95 -2.35 -6.10 37.53
C ASP A 95 -2.99 -6.13 36.12
N HIS A 96 -2.96 -5.01 35.40
CA HIS A 96 -3.57 -4.83 34.08
C HIS A 96 -2.54 -4.35 33.04
N ASP A 97 -1.43 -5.08 32.96
CA ASP A 97 -0.26 -4.78 32.13
C ASP A 97 -0.49 -4.95 30.62
N ALA A 98 0.37 -4.31 29.82
CA ALA A 98 0.26 -4.31 28.35
C ALA A 98 0.24 -5.71 27.71
N LYS A 99 0.92 -6.69 28.34
CA LYS A 99 0.97 -8.08 27.86
C LYS A 99 -0.42 -8.76 27.83
N LEU A 100 -1.34 -8.32 28.68
CA LEU A 100 -2.68 -8.93 28.79
C LEU A 100 -3.55 -8.62 27.57
N ALA A 101 -3.21 -7.61 26.77
CA ALA A 101 -3.89 -7.36 25.49
C ALA A 101 -3.37 -8.27 24.35
N PHE A 102 -2.46 -9.21 24.61
CA PHE A 102 -1.89 -10.11 23.60
C PHE A 102 -1.72 -11.55 24.15
N ASP A 103 -2.42 -11.89 25.22
CA ASP A 103 -2.26 -13.16 25.93
C ASP A 103 -3.23 -14.26 25.41
N LYS A 104 -4.06 -13.92 24.42
CA LYS A 104 -5.08 -14.79 23.81
C LYS A 104 -6.23 -15.15 24.74
N LEU A 105 -6.40 -14.41 25.84
CA LEU A 105 -7.52 -14.55 26.75
C LEU A 105 -8.52 -13.42 26.52
N SER A 106 -9.78 -13.66 26.86
CA SER A 106 -10.88 -12.71 26.63
C SER A 106 -11.52 -12.22 27.94
N ASN A 107 -10.80 -12.37 29.03
CA ASN A 107 -11.21 -11.98 30.38
C ASN A 107 -10.05 -11.40 31.21
N THR A 108 -8.86 -11.29 30.63
CA THR A 108 -7.77 -10.42 31.07
C THR A 108 -7.82 -9.16 30.19
N TRP A 109 -7.18 -8.07 30.64
CA TRP A 109 -7.21 -6.82 29.89
C TRP A 109 -6.09 -5.89 30.30
N TRP A 110 -5.63 -5.08 29.33
CA TRP A 110 -4.80 -3.92 29.58
C TRP A 110 -5.67 -2.66 29.76
N GLY A 111 -5.28 -1.80 30.68
CA GLY A 111 -5.79 -0.43 30.78
C GLY A 111 -4.70 0.53 31.29
N PRO A 112 -4.72 1.81 30.90
CA PRO A 112 -3.66 2.76 31.24
C PRO A 112 -3.73 3.29 32.68
N GLY A 113 -4.77 2.96 33.44
CA GLY A 113 -5.01 3.53 34.78
C GLY A 113 -5.47 4.98 34.76
N VAL A 114 -5.91 5.47 33.59
CA VAL A 114 -6.40 6.83 33.38
C VAL A 114 -7.89 6.77 33.11
N THR A 115 -8.66 7.54 33.88
CA THR A 115 -10.12 7.61 33.71
C THR A 115 -10.51 8.41 32.46
N GLN A 116 -11.80 8.58 32.18
CA GLN A 116 -12.30 9.18 30.94
C GLN A 116 -11.95 8.32 29.71
N SER A 117 -11.57 8.95 28.60
CA SER A 117 -11.24 8.29 27.34
C SER A 117 -9.83 7.71 27.28
N GLY A 118 -8.95 8.04 28.25
CA GLY A 118 -7.53 7.70 28.17
C GLY A 118 -6.85 8.24 26.91
N GLU A 119 -7.32 9.35 26.36
CA GLU A 119 -6.80 9.91 25.10
C GLU A 119 -5.27 10.15 25.17
N GLY A 120 -4.56 9.68 24.16
CA GLY A 120 -3.10 9.80 24.06
C GLY A 120 -2.34 8.64 24.70
N GLU A 121 -2.97 7.86 25.58
CA GLU A 121 -2.39 6.63 26.12
C GLU A 121 -2.24 5.58 25.01
N TRP A 122 -1.21 4.76 25.10
CA TRP A 122 -0.85 3.86 24.01
C TRP A 122 -0.30 2.53 24.49
N LEU A 123 -0.44 1.53 23.62
CA LEU A 123 0.21 0.24 23.69
C LEU A 123 0.93 -0.04 22.37
N GLU A 124 2.09 -0.65 22.41
CA GLU A 124 2.94 -0.92 21.25
C GLU A 124 3.36 -2.38 21.22
N ALA A 125 3.03 -3.03 20.11
CA ALA A 125 3.49 -4.36 19.75
C ALA A 125 4.73 -4.25 18.85
N ARG A 126 5.75 -5.07 19.10
CA ARG A 126 6.96 -5.16 18.28
C ARG A 126 7.21 -6.57 17.78
N PHE A 127 7.79 -6.64 16.60
CA PHE A 127 8.16 -7.87 15.91
C PHE A 127 9.67 -7.84 15.64
N ASP A 128 10.38 -8.89 16.05
CA ASP A 128 11.84 -8.97 15.91
C ASP A 128 12.25 -9.23 14.45
N GLN A 129 11.32 -9.76 13.65
CA GLN A 129 11.46 -9.97 12.22
C GLN A 129 10.34 -9.25 11.47
N PRO A 130 10.61 -8.71 10.26
CA PRO A 130 9.59 -8.14 9.39
C PRO A 130 8.37 -9.06 9.26
N THR A 131 7.23 -8.61 9.76
CA THR A 131 6.01 -9.42 9.85
C THR A 131 4.91 -8.81 9.00
N ARG A 132 4.39 -9.57 8.03
CA ARG A 132 3.30 -9.10 7.16
C ARG A 132 1.95 -9.19 7.86
N LEU A 133 1.31 -8.04 8.08
CA LEU A 133 0.01 -7.94 8.73
C LEU A 133 -1.12 -7.68 7.72
N LEU A 134 -2.20 -8.45 7.85
CA LEU A 134 -3.35 -8.45 6.94
C LEU A 134 -4.63 -7.98 7.62
N ASP A 135 -4.90 -8.51 8.81
CA ASP A 135 -6.10 -8.24 9.58
C ASP A 135 -5.75 -8.11 11.07
N LEU A 136 -6.65 -7.45 11.80
CA LEU A 136 -6.58 -7.24 13.23
C LEU A 136 -7.92 -7.63 13.84
N ILE A 137 -7.93 -8.22 15.02
CA ILE A 137 -9.12 -8.28 15.88
C ILE A 137 -8.79 -7.52 17.15
N ILE A 138 -9.70 -6.65 17.57
CA ILE A 138 -9.62 -5.99 18.88
C ILE A 138 -10.85 -6.37 19.67
N THR A 139 -10.68 -6.84 20.90
CA THR A 139 -11.76 -7.06 21.87
C THR A 139 -11.80 -5.87 22.83
N PRO A 140 -12.75 -4.93 22.65
CA PRO A 140 -12.83 -3.73 23.48
C PRO A 140 -13.43 -4.05 24.85
N GLY A 141 -12.90 -3.42 25.90
CA GLY A 141 -13.40 -3.60 27.28
C GLY A 141 -12.67 -4.69 28.04
N VAL A 142 -13.32 -5.20 29.08
CA VAL A 142 -12.75 -6.22 29.99
C VAL A 142 -13.09 -7.66 29.58
N SER A 143 -14.06 -7.84 28.67
CA SER A 143 -14.47 -9.17 28.21
C SER A 143 -15.25 -9.16 26.89
N THR A 144 -15.37 -10.34 26.27
CA THR A 144 -16.26 -10.59 25.12
C THR A 144 -17.74 -10.67 25.48
N LYS A 145 -18.08 -10.76 26.77
CA LYS A 145 -19.48 -10.92 27.22
C LYS A 145 -20.25 -9.60 27.23
N SER A 146 -21.52 -9.65 26.82
CA SER A 146 -22.38 -8.47 26.69
C SER A 146 -22.77 -7.83 28.02
N ASP A 147 -22.91 -8.64 29.09
CA ASP A 147 -23.20 -8.18 30.45
C ASP A 147 -22.03 -7.40 31.08
N LYS A 148 -20.83 -7.52 30.53
CA LYS A 148 -19.59 -6.85 30.97
C LYS A 148 -19.31 -5.51 30.29
N LEU A 149 -20.12 -5.09 29.32
CA LEU A 149 -19.85 -3.90 28.50
C LEU A 149 -19.80 -2.58 29.28
N SER A 150 -20.42 -2.53 30.46
CA SER A 150 -20.51 -1.33 31.29
C SER A 150 -19.39 -1.22 32.34
N GLU A 151 -18.57 -2.27 32.53
CA GLU A 151 -17.55 -2.32 33.58
C GLU A 151 -16.35 -1.40 33.32
N SER A 152 -16.08 -1.07 32.06
CA SER A 152 -15.02 -0.13 31.67
C SER A 152 -15.50 0.81 30.56
N ALA A 153 -14.73 1.87 30.31
CA ALA A 153 -14.78 2.53 29.01
C ALA A 153 -14.17 1.59 27.95
N ARG A 154 -14.60 1.75 26.71
CA ARG A 154 -14.19 0.89 25.59
C ARG A 154 -13.68 1.75 24.45
N PRO A 155 -12.52 1.43 23.84
CA PRO A 155 -12.00 2.24 22.75
C PRO A 155 -13.03 2.35 21.61
N GLN A 156 -13.25 3.57 21.14
CA GLN A 156 -14.08 3.86 19.98
C GLN A 156 -13.20 4.13 18.77
N ARG A 157 -12.19 4.99 18.93
CA ARG A 157 -11.24 5.34 17.87
C ARG A 157 -9.82 5.14 18.37
N ILE A 158 -9.05 4.38 17.61
CA ILE A 158 -7.64 4.10 17.85
C ILE A 158 -6.84 4.59 16.65
N GLU A 159 -5.76 5.31 16.90
CA GLU A 159 -4.73 5.58 15.90
C GLU A 159 -3.65 4.51 15.97
N ALA A 160 -3.52 3.71 14.92
CA ALA A 160 -2.39 2.80 14.75
C ALA A 160 -1.27 3.53 14.01
N ARG A 161 -0.14 3.78 14.69
CA ARG A 161 1.12 4.19 14.07
C ARG A 161 1.94 2.94 13.76
N ILE A 162 2.17 2.71 12.47
CA ILE A 162 2.85 1.54 11.95
C ILE A 162 4.27 1.93 11.56
N THR A 163 5.26 1.21 12.09
CA THR A 163 6.64 1.27 11.61
C THR A 163 6.87 0.07 10.70
N LYS A 164 7.10 0.34 9.42
CA LYS A 164 7.35 -0.67 8.40
C LYS A 164 8.76 -1.23 8.49
N ALA A 165 9.01 -2.34 7.81
CA ALA A 165 10.31 -2.98 7.74
C ALA A 165 11.42 -2.07 7.15
N ASP A 166 11.05 -1.16 6.24
CA ASP A 166 11.95 -0.15 5.67
C ASP A 166 12.20 1.06 6.59
N GLY A 167 11.65 1.05 7.81
CA GLY A 167 11.74 2.13 8.79
C GLY A 167 10.75 3.27 8.55
N SER A 168 10.03 3.29 7.43
CA SER A 168 8.99 4.30 7.17
C SER A 168 7.83 4.16 8.15
N LYS A 169 7.18 5.29 8.44
CA LYS A 169 6.04 5.35 9.36
C LYS A 169 4.78 5.74 8.61
N THR A 170 3.70 5.02 8.88
CA THR A 170 2.36 5.35 8.37
C THR A 170 1.34 5.26 9.49
N THR A 171 0.19 5.88 9.29
CA THR A 171 -0.87 5.95 10.30
C THR A 171 -2.17 5.43 9.72
N LYS A 172 -2.92 4.67 10.53
CA LYS A 172 -4.26 4.19 10.19
C LYS A 172 -5.20 4.36 11.37
N PHE A 173 -6.38 4.89 11.12
CA PHE A 173 -7.43 4.94 12.14
C PHE A 173 -8.24 3.65 12.13
N ILE A 174 -8.50 3.13 13.33
CA ILE A 174 -9.35 1.98 13.58
C ILE A 174 -10.55 2.48 14.37
N ASN A 175 -11.74 2.29 13.83
CA ASN A 175 -12.99 2.59 14.51
C ASN A 175 -13.62 1.28 14.99
N LEU A 176 -14.05 1.26 16.24
CA LEU A 176 -14.67 0.13 16.91
C LEU A 176 -16.12 0.48 17.24
N ASP A 177 -16.97 -0.53 17.24
CA ASP A 177 -18.40 -0.43 17.50
C ASP A 177 -18.68 -0.62 19.00
N GLN A 178 -19.87 -0.27 19.45
CA GLN A 178 -20.30 -0.50 20.85
C GLN A 178 -20.69 -1.95 21.15
N SER A 179 -20.53 -2.89 20.22
CA SER A 179 -20.86 -4.29 20.43
C SER A 179 -19.84 -5.00 21.33
N ALA A 180 -20.28 -6.08 21.95
CA ALA A 180 -19.40 -7.01 22.67
C ALA A 180 -18.64 -7.91 21.69
N GLY A 181 -17.57 -8.53 22.18
CA GLY A 181 -16.78 -9.49 21.41
C GLY A 181 -15.64 -8.85 20.61
N GLY A 182 -14.83 -9.72 20.01
CA GLY A 182 -13.73 -9.32 19.14
C GLY A 182 -14.23 -8.74 17.82
N GLN A 183 -13.71 -7.57 17.44
CA GLN A 183 -14.08 -6.86 16.23
C GLN A 183 -12.95 -6.91 15.20
N ARG A 184 -13.20 -7.61 14.09
CA ARG A 184 -12.23 -7.72 13.00
C ARG A 184 -12.16 -6.43 12.17
N ARG A 185 -10.95 -6.01 11.82
CA ARG A 185 -10.65 -4.84 10.99
C ARG A 185 -9.56 -5.17 9.97
N LYS A 186 -9.77 -4.74 8.72
CA LYS A 186 -8.79 -4.89 7.65
C LYS A 186 -7.53 -4.09 8.01
N PHE A 187 -6.38 -4.75 8.09
CA PHE A 187 -5.13 -4.17 8.54
C PHE A 187 -3.95 -4.49 7.60
N ARG A 188 -4.20 -4.49 6.29
CA ARG A 188 -3.19 -4.72 5.24
C ARG A 188 -2.19 -3.57 5.18
N VAL A 189 -1.14 -3.64 5.98
CA VAL A 189 -0.13 -2.58 6.13
C VAL A 189 1.26 -3.00 5.61
N GLY A 190 1.35 -4.21 5.06
CA GLY A 190 2.62 -4.79 4.60
C GLY A 190 3.42 -5.37 5.74
N GLU A 191 4.74 -5.42 5.56
CA GLU A 191 5.68 -5.89 6.58
C GLU A 191 6.02 -4.79 7.59
N VAL A 192 5.90 -5.12 8.86
CA VAL A 192 6.08 -4.19 9.97
C VAL A 192 7.04 -4.73 11.00
N THR A 193 7.65 -3.82 11.74
CA THR A 193 8.48 -4.10 12.93
C THR A 193 7.83 -3.60 14.21
N ALA A 194 6.91 -2.63 14.11
CA ALA A 194 6.13 -2.18 15.26
C ALA A 194 4.76 -1.63 14.86
N VAL A 195 3.78 -1.81 15.74
CA VAL A 195 2.46 -1.18 15.67
C VAL A 195 2.15 -0.57 17.03
N ARG A 196 2.02 0.75 17.09
CA ARG A 196 1.57 1.48 18.29
C ARG A 196 0.12 1.88 18.14
N PHE A 197 -0.74 1.40 19.03
CA PHE A 197 -2.14 1.80 19.12
C PHE A 197 -2.28 2.90 20.17
N ILE A 198 -2.77 4.06 19.73
CA ILE A 198 -2.98 5.24 20.56
C ILE A 198 -4.48 5.45 20.70
N LEU A 199 -4.96 5.54 21.94
CA LEU A 199 -6.35 5.83 22.25
C LEU A 199 -6.68 7.26 21.82
N ARG A 200 -7.77 7.44 21.08
CA ARG A 200 -8.26 8.75 20.63
C ARG A 200 -9.62 9.09 21.20
N SER A 201 -10.53 8.12 21.27
CA SER A 201 -11.81 8.29 21.95
C SER A 201 -12.33 6.95 22.46
N ALA A 202 -13.30 7.01 23.38
CA ALA A 202 -13.89 5.83 23.99
C ALA A 202 -15.41 5.99 24.18
N TYR A 203 -16.11 4.88 24.08
CA TYR A 203 -17.48 4.75 24.55
C TYR A 203 -17.51 4.52 26.06
N GLY A 204 -18.54 5.08 26.71
CA GLY A 204 -18.69 4.95 28.17
C GLY A 204 -17.55 5.62 28.95
N ALA A 205 -16.86 6.60 28.34
CA ALA A 205 -15.90 7.46 29.02
C ALA A 205 -16.59 8.17 30.19
N ASP A 206 -16.02 8.03 31.37
CA ASP A 206 -16.61 8.52 32.63
C ASP A 206 -15.47 8.82 33.61
N ALA A 207 -15.70 9.72 34.57
CA ALA A 207 -14.71 10.10 35.57
C ALA A 207 -14.27 8.94 36.48
N LYS A 208 -15.06 7.87 36.56
CA LYS A 208 -14.82 6.68 37.39
C LYS A 208 -14.37 5.46 36.58
N LYS A 209 -14.33 5.56 35.24
CA LYS A 209 -14.01 4.43 34.36
C LYS A 209 -12.77 4.75 33.55
N GLN A 210 -11.89 3.76 33.42
CA GLN A 210 -10.79 3.77 32.46
C GLN A 210 -11.14 2.97 31.22
N VAL A 211 -10.40 3.20 30.14
CA VAL A 211 -10.46 2.34 28.95
C VAL A 211 -9.80 1.00 29.23
N ALA A 212 -10.44 -0.07 28.79
CA ALA A 212 -9.84 -1.40 28.79
C ALA A 212 -9.83 -2.00 27.37
N ILE A 213 -8.81 -2.81 27.10
CA ILE A 213 -8.70 -3.65 25.92
C ILE A 213 -8.38 -5.06 26.39
N ALA A 214 -9.29 -5.99 26.15
CA ALA A 214 -9.13 -7.37 26.56
C ALA A 214 -8.09 -8.07 25.71
N GLU A 215 -8.15 -7.89 24.38
CA GLU A 215 -7.25 -8.61 23.48
C GLU A 215 -7.07 -7.85 22.16
N ILE A 216 -5.90 -7.99 21.57
CA ILE A 216 -5.52 -7.54 20.23
C ILE A 216 -4.81 -8.69 19.53
N GLU A 217 -5.45 -9.21 18.47
CA GLU A 217 -4.90 -10.31 17.69
C GLU A 217 -4.51 -9.82 16.30
N PHE A 218 -3.26 -10.08 15.92
CA PHE A 218 -2.79 -9.84 14.56
C PHE A 218 -2.94 -11.08 13.69
N PHE A 219 -3.19 -10.86 12.40
CA PHE A 219 -3.28 -11.93 11.41
C PHE A 219 -2.34 -11.65 10.24
N GLY A 220 -1.49 -12.62 9.94
CA GLY A 220 -0.62 -12.63 8.77
C GLY A 220 -1.07 -13.65 7.72
N ARG A 221 -0.22 -13.83 6.70
CA ARG A 221 -0.39 -14.94 5.75
C ARG A 221 -0.20 -16.26 6.49
N SER A 222 -1.07 -17.21 6.23
CA SER A 222 -0.88 -18.59 6.67
C SER A 222 0.27 -19.21 5.86
N ASN A 223 1.21 -19.84 6.56
CA ASN A 223 2.28 -20.63 5.94
C ASN A 223 1.83 -22.06 5.63
N SER A 224 0.56 -22.43 5.88
CA SER A 224 0.04 -23.76 5.53
C SER A 224 -0.26 -23.81 4.03
N ASN A 225 0.75 -24.11 3.22
CA ASN A 225 0.54 -24.85 1.98
C ASN A 225 0.33 -26.31 2.37
N SER A 226 -0.90 -26.68 2.68
CA SER A 226 -1.36 -28.08 2.77
C SER A 226 -2.83 -28.12 2.39
#